data_AF-A0A382V9G8-F1
#
_entry.id   AF-A0A382V9G8-F1
#
_cell.length_a   1.000
_cell.length_b   1.000
_cell.length_c   1.000
_cell.angle_alpha   90.00
_cell.angle_beta   90.00
_cell.angle_gamma   90.00
#
_symmetry.space_group_name_H-M   'P 1'
#
loop_
_entity.id
_entity.type
_entity.pdbx_description
1 polymer ?
#
loop_
_entity_poly.entity_id
_entity_poly.type
_entity_poly.pdbx_seq_one_letter_code
_entity_poly.pdbx_strand_id
1 'polypeptide(L)' 'MRTKAWRRHQEEKKKRKVVKDYDKWWWEDPSPRMVGKKAHTPAMCSCHMCGNPRKYWKEKTIQERRNESNTRI' A
#
# COMPACT_ATOMS: atom_id res chain seq x y z
N MET A 1 20.62 -2.95 4.34
CA MET A 1 20.62 -1.48 4.29
C MET A 1 19.53 -0.99 3.34
N ARG A 2 18.81 0.11 3.63
CA ARG A 2 17.71 0.65 2.80
C ARG A 2 18.22 1.42 1.57
N THR A 3 18.94 0.74 0.69
CA THR A 3 19.58 1.33 -0.50
C THR A 3 18.56 1.66 -1.61
N LYS A 4 19.01 2.34 -2.69
CA LYS A 4 18.18 2.57 -3.90
C LYS A 4 17.68 1.26 -4.52
N ALA A 5 18.56 0.25 -4.61
CA ALA A 5 18.20 -1.08 -5.09
C ALA A 5 17.12 -1.74 -4.21
N TRP A 6 17.27 -1.64 -2.88
CA TRP A 6 16.27 -2.14 -1.95
C TRP A 6 14.91 -1.48 -2.16
N ARG A 7 14.87 -0.15 -2.33
CA ARG A 7 13.62 0.58 -2.60
C ARG A 7 12.94 0.14 -3.91
N ARG A 8 13.72 -0.04 -4.99
CA ARG A 8 13.20 -0.57 -6.27
C ARG A 8 12.61 -1.95 -6.11
N HIS A 9 13.31 -2.84 -5.41
CA HIS A 9 12.83 -4.19 -5.15
C HIS A 9 11.54 -4.21 -4.32
N GLN A 10 11.44 -3.38 -3.27
CA GLN A 10 10.19 -3.26 -2.50
C GLN A 10 9.03 -2.76 -3.37
N GLU A 11 9.30 -1.82 -4.27
CA GLU A 11 8.32 -1.28 -5.19
C GLU A 11 7.80 -2.34 -6.18
N GLU A 12 8.72 -3.12 -6.77
CA GLU A 12 8.37 -4.28 -7.61
C GLU A 12 7.54 -5.32 -6.86
N LYS A 13 7.90 -5.61 -5.61
CA LYS A 13 7.15 -6.56 -4.78
C LYS A 13 5.70 -6.11 -4.55
N LYS A 14 5.48 -4.81 -4.28
CA LYS A 14 4.12 -4.25 -4.12
C LYS A 14 3.31 -4.37 -5.41
N LYS A 15 3.89 -4.00 -6.55
CA LYS A 15 3.22 -4.12 -7.86
C LYS A 15 2.90 -5.57 -8.21
N ARG A 16 3.82 -6.50 -7.96
CA ARG A 16 3.60 -7.94 -8.15
C ARG A 16 2.44 -8.47 -7.31
N LYS A 17 2.33 -8.01 -6.05
CA LYS A 17 1.21 -8.36 -5.18
C LYS A 17 -0.11 -7.86 -5.75
N VAL A 18 -0.15 -6.65 -6.29
CA VAL A 18 -1.36 -6.11 -6.93
C VAL A 18 -1.80 -6.97 -8.10
N VAL A 19 -0.89 -7.29 -9.01
CA VAL A 19 -1.19 -8.15 -10.17
C VAL A 19 -1.71 -9.50 -9.68
N LYS A 20 -1.09 -10.12 -8.67
CA LYS A 20 -1.54 -11.42 -8.14
C LYS A 20 -2.92 -11.36 -7.45
N ASP A 21 -3.12 -10.41 -6.56
CA ASP A 21 -4.26 -10.40 -5.64
C ASP A 21 -5.48 -9.65 -6.22
N TYR A 22 -5.27 -8.76 -7.19
CA TYR A 22 -6.30 -7.88 -7.76
C TYR A 22 -6.47 -8.05 -9.27
N ASP A 23 -5.93 -9.11 -9.88
CA ASP A 23 -6.09 -9.43 -11.31
C ASP A 23 -7.57 -9.39 -11.73
N LYS A 24 -8.42 -10.05 -10.93
CA LYS A 24 -9.87 -10.17 -11.15
C LYS A 24 -10.69 -8.98 -10.65
N TRP A 25 -10.03 -7.94 -10.13
CA TRP A 25 -10.71 -6.76 -9.59
C TRP A 25 -11.11 -5.77 -10.69
N TRP A 26 -10.58 -5.97 -11.89
CA TRP A 26 -10.81 -5.14 -13.07
C TRP A 26 -11.68 -5.93 -14.06
N TRP A 27 -12.55 -5.22 -14.77
CA TRP A 27 -13.30 -5.78 -15.90
C TRP A 27 -12.44 -5.90 -17.16
N GLU A 28 -11.24 -5.33 -17.15
CA GLU A 28 -10.28 -5.24 -18.25
C GLU A 28 -8.86 -5.53 -17.74
N ASP A 29 -7.94 -5.84 -18.65
CA ASP A 29 -6.54 -6.08 -18.30
C ASP A 29 -5.91 -4.86 -17.62
N PRO A 30 -5.25 -5.03 -16.46
CA PRO A 30 -4.75 -3.91 -15.69
C PRO A 30 -3.56 -3.23 -16.35
N SER A 31 -3.75 -1.98 -16.81
CA SER A 31 -2.64 -1.16 -17.31
C SER A 31 -1.56 -0.92 -16.23
N PRO A 32 -0.28 -0.71 -16.61
CA PRO A 32 0.80 -0.45 -15.65
C PRO A 32 0.53 0.73 -14.72
N ARG A 33 -0.22 1.75 -15.19
CA ARG A 33 -0.63 2.90 -14.39
C ARG A 33 -1.62 2.50 -13.29
N MET A 34 -2.59 1.65 -13.59
CA MET A 34 -3.57 1.15 -12.61
C MET A 34 -2.89 0.31 -11.53
N VAL A 35 -1.97 -0.58 -11.93
CA VAL A 35 -1.16 -1.38 -11.00
C VAL A 35 -0.35 -0.47 -10.07
N GLY A 36 0.31 0.55 -10.62
CA GLY A 36 1.06 1.53 -9.83
C GLY A 36 0.20 2.28 -8.82
N LYS A 37 -0.99 2.75 -9.23
CA LYS A 37 -1.91 3.46 -8.33
C LYS A 37 -2.39 2.57 -7.19
N LYS A 38 -2.85 1.34 -7.50
CA LYS A 38 -3.35 0.38 -6.52
C LYS A 38 -2.26 -0.11 -5.56
N ALA A 39 -1.00 -0.18 -6.00
CA ALA A 39 0.14 -0.59 -5.18
C ALA A 39 0.43 0.38 -4.03
N HIS A 40 0.09 1.67 -4.20
CA HIS A 40 0.23 2.69 -3.16
C HIS A 40 -1.07 3.00 -2.44
N THR A 41 -2.18 2.95 -3.17
CA THR A 41 -3.51 3.32 -2.67
C THR A 41 -4.53 2.28 -3.12
N PRO A 42 -4.74 1.21 -2.34
CA PRO A 42 -5.67 0.14 -2.71
C PRO A 42 -7.13 0.60 -2.85
N ALA A 43 -7.53 1.60 -2.07
CA ALA A 43 -8.82 2.25 -2.22
C ALA A 43 -8.75 3.26 -3.37
N MET A 44 -9.58 3.07 -4.41
CA MET A 44 -9.65 3.98 -5.57
C MET A 44 -10.45 5.26 -5.29
N CYS A 45 -10.63 5.64 -4.02
CA CYS A 45 -11.29 6.86 -3.62
C CYS A 45 -10.27 7.98 -3.39
N SER A 46 -10.64 9.21 -3.74
CA SER A 46 -9.89 10.42 -3.40
C SER A 46 -10.34 11.05 -2.08
N CYS A 47 -11.25 10.38 -1.33
CA CYS A 47 -11.88 11.02 -0.19
C CYS A 47 -10.86 11.33 0.92
N HIS A 48 -10.96 12.54 1.47
CA HIS A 48 -10.18 12.93 2.64
C HIS A 48 -10.57 12.11 3.89
N MET A 49 -11.76 11.49 3.87
CA MET A 49 -12.36 10.75 4.99
C MET A 49 -11.71 9.38 5.25
N CYS A 50 -11.13 8.72 4.23
CA CYS A 50 -10.39 7.47 4.41
C CYS A 50 -9.06 7.70 5.17
N GLY A 51 -8.68 8.97 5.37
CA GLY A 51 -8.13 9.43 6.64
C GLY A 51 -6.87 8.72 7.10
N ASN A 52 -5.69 9.11 6.59
CA ASN A 52 -4.44 8.73 7.25
C ASN A 52 -4.48 9.25 8.70
N PRO A 53 -4.49 8.36 9.72
CA PRO A 53 -4.67 8.81 11.10
C PRO A 53 -3.60 9.79 11.58
N ARG A 54 -2.38 9.64 11.06
CA ARG A 54 -1.28 10.57 11.33
C ARG A 54 -1.56 11.98 10.83
N LYS A 55 -2.25 12.11 9.69
CA LYS A 55 -2.50 13.39 9.03
C LYS A 55 -3.67 14.15 9.65
N TYR A 56 -4.75 13.45 9.98
CA TYR A 56 -6.01 14.10 10.36
C TYR A 56 -6.29 14.10 11.86
N TRP A 57 -5.89 13.04 12.57
CA TRP A 57 -6.15 12.88 14.01
C TRP A 57 -4.88 12.91 14.86
N LYS A 58 -3.70 13.00 14.22
CA LYS A 58 -2.38 12.85 14.87
C LYS A 58 -2.22 11.52 15.61
N GLU A 59 -3.00 10.51 15.22
CA GLU A 59 -3.01 9.18 15.82
C GLU A 59 -2.11 8.20 15.06
N LYS A 60 -1.78 7.07 15.69
CA LYS A 60 -1.02 6.00 15.05
C LYS A 60 -1.84 5.32 13.95
N THR A 61 -1.19 5.04 12.83
CA THR A 61 -1.76 4.21 11.76
C THR A 61 -1.99 2.77 12.23
N ILE A 62 -2.86 2.03 11.52
CA ILE A 62 -3.11 0.61 11.83
C ILE A 62 -1.83 -0.24 11.72
N GLN A 63 -0.91 0.11 10.83
CA GLN A 63 0.38 -0.56 10.68
C GLN A 63 1.29 -0.33 11.89
N GLU A 64 1.34 0.91 12.40
CA GLU A 64 2.13 1.25 13.60
C GLU A 64 1.59 0.53 14.83
N ARG A 65 0.26 0.54 15.03
CA ARG A 65 -0.38 -0.22 16.11
C ARG A 65 -0.06 -1.71 16.05
N ARG A 66 -0.10 -2.30 14.85
CA ARG A 66 0.23 -3.73 14.65
C ARG A 66 1.70 -4.03 14.93
N ASN A 67 2.61 -3.13 14.58
CA ASN A 67 4.04 -3.32 14.82
C ASN A 67 4.37 -3.25 16.32
N GLU A 68 3.68 -2.38 17.07
CA GLU A 68 3.78 -2.31 18.54
C GLU A 68 3.19 -3.54 19.24
N SER A 69 2.08 -4.08 18.75
CA SER A 69 1.56 -5.35 19.28
C SER A 69 2.48 -6.54 18.99
N ASN A 70 3.29 -6.46 17.92
CA ASN A 70 4.23 -7.51 17.52
C ASN A 70 5.61 -7.40 18.18
N THR A 71 5.85 -6.42 19.05
CA THR A 71 7.13 -6.20 19.74
C THR A 71 7.21 -6.90 21.10
N ARG A 72 6.52 -8.03 21.26
CA ARG A 72 6.65 -8.94 22.42
C ARG A 72 7.61 -10.10 22.12
N ILE A 73 8.81 -9.79 21.63
CA ILE A 73 9.96 -10.70 21.59
C ILE A 73 11.14 -9.95 22.16
#